data_AF-A0A7C5SQ98-F1
#
_entry.id   AF-A0A7C5SQ98-F1
#
_cell.length_a   1.000
_cell.length_b   1.000
_cell.length_c   1.000
_cell.angle_alpha   90.00
_cell.angle_beta   90.00
_cell.angle_gamma   90.00
#
_symmetry.space_group_name_H-M   'P 1'
#
loop_
_entity.id
_entity.type
_entity.pdbx_description
1 polymer ?
#
loop_
_entity_poly.entity_id
_entity_poly.type
_entity_poly.pdbx_seq_one_letter_code
_entity_poly.pdbx_strand_id
1 'polypeptide(L)' 'LEHLAAVKEALPEVPVLANTGVDHANVAAVLRTADGCIVGTALKEDGKTFNPVDPERARAFMERAREARGE' A
#
# COMPACT_ATOMS: atom_id res chain seq x y z
N LEU A 1 -10.57 -3.52 4.73
CA LEU A 1 -9.57 -3.42 5.83
C LEU A 1 -9.89 -4.36 6.98
N GLU A 2 -11.15 -4.68 7.26
CA GLU A 2 -11.56 -5.61 8.33
C GLU A 2 -10.83 -6.96 8.29
N HIS A 3 -10.78 -7.63 7.13
CA HIS A 3 -10.03 -8.89 7.01
C HIS A 3 -8.53 -8.74 7.29
N LEU A 4 -7.94 -7.61 6.90
CA LEU A 4 -6.52 -7.34 7.13
C LEU A 4 -6.23 -7.16 8.63
N ALA A 5 -7.12 -6.46 9.35
CA ALA A 5 -7.05 -6.32 10.80
C ALA A 5 -7.20 -7.67 11.52
N ALA A 6 -8.17 -8.49 11.11
CA ALA A 6 -8.37 -9.82 11.69
C ALA A 6 -7.14 -10.73 11.53
N VAL A 7 -6.46 -10.68 10.38
CA VAL A 7 -5.22 -11.44 10.15
C VAL A 7 -4.08 -10.92 11.02
N LYS A 8 -3.93 -9.59 11.14
CA LYS A 8 -2.91 -8.98 12.03
C LYS A 8 -3.13 -9.31 13.50
N GLU A 9 -4.38 -9.39 13.94
CA GLU A 9 -4.73 -9.80 15.30
C GLU A 9 -4.43 -11.29 15.54
N ALA A 10 -4.73 -12.15 14.57
CA ALA A 10 -4.46 -13.59 14.67
C ALA A 10 -2.97 -13.96 14.60
N LEU A 11 -2.14 -13.11 13.97
CA LEU A 11 -0.73 -13.36 13.72
C LEU A 11 0.15 -12.17 14.18
N PRO A 12 0.26 -11.90 15.50
CA PRO A 12 0.94 -10.71 16.01
C PRO A 12 2.43 -10.65 15.65
N GLU A 13 3.09 -11.81 15.56
CA GLU A 13 4.55 -11.92 15.32
C GLU A 13 4.91 -12.11 13.83
N VAL A 14 3.92 -12.35 12.96
CA VAL A 14 4.17 -12.58 11.52
C VAL A 14 3.93 -11.28 10.76
N PRO A 15 4.89 -10.79 9.95
CA PRO A 15 4.65 -9.64 9.09
C PRO A 15 3.52 -9.92 8.10
N VAL A 16 2.53 -9.04 8.06
CA VAL A 16 1.40 -9.08 7.12
C VAL A 16 1.52 -7.90 6.17
N LEU A 17 1.64 -8.21 4.88
CA LEU A 17 1.68 -7.22 3.82
C LEU A 17 0.35 -7.19 3.08
N ALA A 18 -0.27 -6.02 3.01
CA ALA A 18 -1.45 -5.84 2.18
C ALA A 18 -1.06 -5.88 0.69
N ASN A 19 -1.81 -6.64 -0.09
CA ASN A 19 -1.64 -6.75 -1.52
C ASN A 19 -2.99 -6.49 -2.19
N THR A 20 -2.95 -6.06 -3.46
CA THR A 20 -4.08 -5.93 -4.39
C THR A 20 -5.05 -4.84 -3.95
N GLY A 21 -5.27 -3.86 -4.83
CA GLY A 21 -6.14 -2.72 -4.55
C GLY A 21 -5.53 -1.65 -3.64
N VAL A 22 -4.25 -1.75 -3.27
CA VAL A 22 -3.54 -0.66 -2.59
C VAL A 22 -3.24 0.46 -3.59
N ASP A 23 -3.56 1.70 -3.23
CA ASP A 23 -3.38 2.89 -4.06
C ASP A 23 -3.14 4.15 -3.23
N HIS A 24 -3.04 5.30 -3.90
CA HIS A 24 -2.84 6.60 -3.27
C HIS A 24 -3.93 7.00 -2.29
N ALA A 25 -5.17 6.53 -2.47
CA ALA A 25 -6.28 6.90 -1.61
C ALA A 25 -6.30 6.10 -0.30
N ASN A 26 -5.80 4.86 -0.31
CA ASN A 26 -5.92 3.97 0.83
C ASN A 26 -4.60 3.57 1.52
N VAL A 27 -3.43 3.89 0.94
CA VAL A 27 -2.12 3.48 1.50
C VAL A 27 -1.95 3.88 2.96
N ALA A 28 -2.39 5.08 3.35
CA ALA A 28 -2.30 5.54 4.74
C ALA A 28 -3.16 4.69 5.70
N ALA A 29 -4.35 4.28 5.27
CA ALA A 29 -5.21 3.41 6.08
C ALA A 29 -4.68 1.98 6.16
N VAL A 30 -4.12 1.49 5.05
CA VAL A 30 -3.46 0.17 4.99
C VAL A 30 -2.28 0.11 5.95
N LEU A 31 -1.39 1.09 5.93
CA LEU A 31 -0.17 1.11 6.76
C LEU A 31 -0.44 1.38 8.24
N ARG A 32 -1.65 1.85 8.62
CA ARG A 32 -2.09 1.87 10.02
C ARG A 32 -2.43 0.49 10.58
N THR A 33 -2.63 -0.51 9.72
CA THR A 33 -3.03 -1.86 10.11
C THR A 33 -1.95 -2.88 9.77
N ALA A 34 -1.48 -2.90 8.52
CA ALA A 34 -0.47 -3.84 8.02
C ALA A 34 0.95 -3.31 8.23
N ASP A 35 1.91 -4.24 8.25
CA ASP A 35 3.34 -3.92 8.37
C ASP A 35 3.93 -3.40 7.05
N GLY A 36 3.18 -3.50 5.96
CA GLY A 36 3.55 -2.96 4.66
C GLY A 36 2.54 -3.29 3.57
N CYS A 37 2.90 -2.98 2.33
CA CYS A 37 2.07 -3.29 1.18
C CYS A 37 2.88 -3.57 -0.09
N ILE A 38 2.28 -4.34 -1.01
CA ILE A 38 2.76 -4.54 -2.37
C ILE A 38 1.82 -3.79 -3.32
N VAL A 39 2.36 -2.86 -4.09
CA VAL A 39 1.60 -2.00 -5.00
C VAL A 39 2.09 -2.16 -6.44
N GLY A 40 1.15 -2.21 -7.38
CA GLY A 40 1.42 -2.41 -8.80
C GLY A 40 0.77 -1.32 -9.65
N THR A 41 -0.43 -1.62 -10.17
CA THR A 41 -1.15 -0.78 -11.13
C THR A 41 -1.30 0.68 -10.70
N ALA A 42 -1.45 0.97 -9.40
CA ALA A 42 -1.54 2.35 -8.92
C ALA A 42 -0.33 3.22 -9.32
N LEU A 43 0.86 2.61 -9.47
CA LEU A 43 2.09 3.29 -9.89
C LEU A 43 2.31 3.31 -11.41
N LYS A 44 1.48 2.62 -12.19
CA LYS A 44 1.62 2.51 -13.65
C LYS A 44 0.90 3.65 -14.36
N GLU A 45 1.41 4.04 -15.53
CA GLU A 45 0.67 4.92 -16.43
C GLU A 45 -0.72 4.32 -16.73
N ASP A 46 -1.76 5.15 -16.68
CA ASP A 46 -3.18 4.76 -16.82
C ASP A 46 -3.68 3.65 -15.87
N GLY A 47 -2.90 3.24 -14.87
CA GLY A 47 -3.26 2.10 -14.04
C GLY A 47 -3.16 0.74 -14.74
N LYS A 48 -2.49 0.63 -15.89
CA LYS A 48 -2.43 -0.61 -16.69
C LYS A 48 -1.20 -1.45 -16.32
N THR A 49 -1.40 -2.74 -16.09
CA THR A 49 -0.34 -3.66 -15.59
C THR A 49 0.93 -3.67 -16.44
N PHE A 50 0.78 -3.66 -17.77
CA PHE A 50 1.91 -3.76 -18.70
C PHE A 50 2.53 -2.41 -19.07
N ASN A 51 1.96 -1.30 -18.59
CA ASN A 51 2.54 0.01 -18.80
C ASN A 51 3.80 0.21 -17.95
N PRO A 52 4.67 1.18 -18.30
CA PRO A 52 5.77 1.57 -17.45
C PRO A 52 5.26 2.18 -16.14
N VAL A 53 6.16 2.23 -15.15
CA VAL A 53 5.91 2.97 -13.90
C VAL A 53 5.98 4.45 -14.22
N ASP A 54 4.99 5.19 -13.77
CA ASP A 54 4.96 6.66 -13.81
C ASP A 54 5.73 7.20 -12.58
N PRO A 55 6.86 7.93 -12.77
CA PRO A 55 7.65 8.45 -11.67
C PRO A 55 6.92 9.43 -10.76
N GLU A 56 5.97 10.21 -11.29
CA GLU A 56 5.20 11.18 -10.50
C GLU A 56 4.20 10.45 -9.61
N ARG A 57 3.53 9.42 -10.15
CA ARG A 57 2.65 8.56 -9.36
C ARG A 57 3.43 7.81 -8.27
N ALA A 58 4.62 7.30 -8.58
CA ALA A 58 5.48 6.66 -7.60
C ALA A 58 5.89 7.62 -6.47
N ARG A 59 6.30 8.85 -6.81
CA ARG A 59 6.64 9.89 -5.83
C ARG A 59 5.44 10.22 -4.94
N ALA A 60 4.28 10.50 -5.53
CA ALA A 60 3.06 10.86 -4.81
C ALA A 60 2.53 9.71 -3.91
N PHE A 61 2.76 8.45 -4.29
CA PHE A 61 2.45 7.31 -3.44
C PHE A 61 3.38 7.26 -2.23
N MET A 62 4.69 7.42 -2.47
CA MET A 62 5.69 7.36 -1.41
C MET A 62 5.56 8.52 -0.42
N GLU A 63 5.20 9.73 -0.85
CA GLU A 63 4.91 10.84 0.05
C GLU A 63 3.84 10.46 1.09
N ARG A 64 2.69 9.94 0.64
CA ARG A 64 1.61 9.48 1.52
C ARG A 64 2.03 8.31 2.41
N ALA A 65 2.84 7.40 1.87
CA ALA A 65 3.34 6.24 2.61
C ALA A 65 4.32 6.65 3.72
N ARG A 66 5.19 7.63 3.46
CA ARG A 66 6.14 8.19 4.44
C ARG A 66 5.40 8.94 5.54
N GLU A 67 4.45 9.80 5.16
CA GLU A 67 3.59 10.50 6.11
C GLU A 67 2.86 9.51 7.04
N ALA A 68 2.30 8.43 6.49
CA ALA A 68 1.64 7.39 7.27
C ALA A 68 2.57 6.63 8.24
N ARG A 69 3.87 6.58 7.97
CA ARG A 69 4.89 5.99 8.85
C ARG A 69 5.52 7.01 9.82
N GLY A 70 5.18 8.29 9.71
CA GLY A 70 5.76 9.37 10.51
C GLY A 70 7.20 9.74 10.13
N GLU A 71 7.58 9.52 8.86
CA GLU A 71 8.87 9.93 8.28
C GLU A 71 8.90 11.38 7.78
#